data_AF-A0A6S6T798-F1
#
_entry.id   AF-A0A6S6T798-F1
#
_cell.length_a   1.000
_cell.length_b   1.000
_cell.length_c   1.000
_cell.angle_alpha   90.00
_cell.angle_beta   90.00
_cell.angle_gamma   90.00
#
_symmetry.space_group_name_H-M   'P 1'
#
loop_
_entity.id
_entity.type
_entity.pdbx_description
1 polymer ?
#
loop_
_entity_poly.entity_id
_entity_poly.type
_entity_poly.pdbx_seq_one_letter_code
_entity_poly.pdbx_strand_id
1 'polypeptide(L)' 'MHHENDKIYKRRLRKIMWEDMGVIRTKKGLLEAKNEIFDMKNRDIGRLLELRLNTASAIVEAALKRKESLGTHYIE' A
#
# COMPACT_ATOMS: atom_id res chain seq x y z
N MET A 1 1.59 -4.70 -21.16
CA MET A 1 1.53 -5.45 -19.87
C MET A 1 2.43 -4.82 -18.80
N HIS A 2 3.64 -4.40 -19.17
CA HIS A 2 4.52 -3.54 -18.38
C HIS A 2 4.58 -2.12 -18.96
N HIS A 3 4.90 -1.15 -18.11
CA HIS A 3 5.27 0.21 -18.49
C HIS A 3 6.68 0.55 -18.01
N GLU A 4 7.37 1.50 -18.65
CA GLU A 4 8.79 1.81 -18.43
C GLU A 4 9.09 2.14 -16.95
N ASN A 5 8.21 2.93 -16.32
CA ASN A 5 8.36 3.40 -14.95
C ASN A 5 7.86 2.41 -13.87
N ASP A 6 7.30 1.25 -14.26
CA ASP A 6 6.74 0.28 -13.31
C ASP A 6 7.78 -0.16 -12.26
N LYS A 7 9.07 -0.22 -12.63
CA LYS A 7 10.13 -0.64 -11.70
C LYS A 7 10.29 0.33 -10.53
N ILE A 8 10.15 1.63 -10.79
CA ILE A 8 10.26 2.70 -9.79
C ILE A 8 9.08 2.59 -8.81
N TYR A 9 7.86 2.52 -9.33
CA TYR A 9 6.64 2.40 -8.53
C TYR A 9 6.58 1.07 -7.76
N LYS A 10 7.04 -0.05 -8.34
CA LYS A 10 7.17 -1.32 -7.61
C LYS A 10 8.10 -1.18 -6.40
N ARG A 11 9.22 -0.46 -6.55
CA ARG A 11 10.15 -0.21 -5.43
C ARG A 11 9.53 0.70 -4.38
N ARG A 12 8.82 1.75 -4.81
CA ARG A 12 8.09 2.65 -3.91
C ARG A 12 7.01 1.90 -3.13
N LEU A 13 6.18 1.10 -3.82
CA LEU A 13 5.16 0.25 -3.21
C LEU A 13 5.76 -0.69 -2.16
N ARG A 14 6.88 -1.35 -2.44
CA ARG A 14 7.54 -2.21 -1.44
C ARG A 14 7.98 -1.43 -0.20
N LYS A 15 8.50 -0.22 -0.39
CA LYS A 15 8.96 0.64 0.71
C LYS A 15 7.78 1.01 1.62
N ILE A 16 6.70 1.55 1.07
CA ILE A 16 5.52 1.95 1.87
C ILE A 16 4.86 0.75 2.54
N MET A 17 4.78 -0.41 1.87
CA MET A 17 4.19 -1.61 2.47
C MET A 17 5.05 -2.17 3.62
N TRP A 18 6.35 -1.91 3.61
CA TRP A 18 7.26 -2.30 4.69
C TRP A 18 7.20 -1.32 5.86
N GLU A 19 7.26 -0.02 5.57
CA GLU A 19 7.33 1.04 6.59
C GLU A 19 5.97 1.26 7.28
N ASP A 20 4.88 1.32 6.53
CA ASP A 20 3.57 1.75 7.04
C ASP A 20 2.57 0.60 7.24
N MET A 21 2.81 -0.54 6.57
CA MET A 21 1.94 -1.72 6.61
C MET A 21 2.61 -2.94 7.27
N GLY A 22 3.73 -2.71 7.98
CA GLY A 22 4.45 -3.71 8.78
C GLY A 22 3.64 -4.26 9.96
N VAL A 23 4.32 -4.83 10.95
CA VAL A 23 3.67 -5.43 12.12
C VAL A 23 2.98 -4.35 12.97
N ILE A 24 3.70 -3.27 13.26
CA ILE A 24 3.20 -2.09 13.96
C ILE A 24 2.59 -1.14 12.93
N ARG A 25 1.36 -0.70 13.18
CA ARG A 25 0.62 0.20 12.29
C ARG A 25 0.12 1.39 13.08
N THR A 26 0.31 2.57 12.51
CA THR A 26 -0.28 3.81 13.04
C THR A 26 -1.33 4.30 12.06
N LYS A 27 -2.38 4.96 12.56
CA LYS A 27 -3.41 5.56 11.69
C LYS A 27 -2.79 6.51 10.65
N LYS A 28 -1.74 7.24 11.04
CA LYS A 28 -1.00 8.14 10.15
C LYS A 28 -0.34 7.37 9.00
N GLY A 29 0.48 6.36 9.30
CA GLY A 29 1.15 5.56 8.27
C GLY A 29 0.16 4.89 7.33
N LEU A 30 -0.95 4.36 7.85
CA LEU A 30 -2.01 3.77 7.02
C LEU A 30 -2.63 4.77 6.03
N LEU A 31 -2.83 6.03 6.44
CA LEU A 31 -3.33 7.09 5.55
C LEU A 31 -2.28 7.52 4.53
N GLU A 32 -1.01 7.61 4.93
CA GLU A 32 0.11 7.92 4.04
C GLU A 32 0.28 6.84 2.95
N ALA A 33 0.27 5.57 3.34
CA ALA A 33 0.30 4.44 2.41
C ALA A 33 -0.89 4.45 1.44
N LYS A 34 -2.11 4.77 1.93
CA LYS A 34 -3.30 4.88 1.09
C LYS A 34 -3.12 5.95 0.01
N ASN A 35 -2.63 7.13 0.38
CA ASN A 35 -2.41 8.25 -0.54
C ASN A 35 -1.34 7.91 -1.57
N GLU A 36 -0.21 7.33 -1.17
CA GLU A 36 0.86 6.90 -2.08
C GLU A 36 0.37 5.85 -3.10
N ILE A 37 -0.44 4.88 -2.66
CA ILE A 37 -1.04 3.89 -3.56
C ILE A 37 -1.99 4.56 -4.55
N PHE A 38 -2.83 5.49 -4.08
CA PHE A 38 -3.73 6.25 -4.93
C PHE A 38 -2.97 7.06 -5.97
N ASP A 39 -1.90 7.76 -5.57
CA ASP A 39 -1.06 8.54 -6.48
C ASP A 39 -0.39 7.66 -7.54
N MET A 40 0.11 6.48 -7.18
CA MET A 40 0.68 5.52 -8.13
C MET A 40 -0.37 4.99 -9.12
N LYS A 41 -1.61 4.76 -8.67
CA LYS A 41 -2.70 4.29 -9.55
C LYS A 41 -3.11 5.33 -10.60
N ASN A 42 -2.86 6.61 -10.34
CA ASN A 42 -3.12 7.70 -11.28
C ASN A 42 -1.93 8.00 -12.22
N ARG A 43 -0.88 7.17 -12.23
CA ARG A 43 0.25 7.29 -13.17
C ARG A 43 0.05 6.37 -14.36
N ASP A 44 0.83 6.63 -15.41
CA ASP A 44 0.93 5.72 -16.53
C ASP A 44 1.71 4.46 -16.12
N ILE A 45 0.97 3.38 -15.88
CA ILE A 45 1.46 2.12 -15.32
C ILE A 45 0.96 0.91 -16.11
N GLY A 46 1.76 -0.15 -16.09
CA GLY A 46 1.38 -1.42 -16.69
C GLY A 46 0.32 -2.17 -15.87
N ARG A 47 -0.49 -2.98 -16.55
CA ARG A 47 -1.53 -3.83 -15.95
C ARG A 47 -1.03 -4.67 -14.76
N LEU A 48 0.19 -5.20 -14.82
CA LEU A 48 0.74 -6.02 -13.73
C LEU A 48 1.11 -5.22 -12.48
N LEU A 49 1.40 -3.93 -12.61
CA LEU A 49 1.59 -3.05 -11.46
C LEU A 49 0.22 -2.63 -10.91
N GLU A 50 -0.73 -2.28 -11.78
CA GLU A 50 -2.10 -1.94 -11.40
C GLU A 50 -2.74 -3.02 -10.52
N LEU A 51 -2.64 -4.29 -10.90
CA LEU A 51 -3.15 -5.42 -10.11
C LEU A 51 -2.51 -5.50 -8.72
N ARG A 52 -1.20 -5.25 -8.61
CA ARG A 52 -0.50 -5.22 -7.31
C ARG A 52 -0.98 -4.05 -6.45
N LEU A 53 -1.18 -2.88 -7.04
CA LEU A 53 -1.68 -1.70 -6.34
C LEU A 53 -3.12 -1.93 -5.85
N ASN A 54 -3.96 -2.62 -6.63
CA ASN A 54 -5.32 -2.97 -6.19
C ASN A 54 -5.31 -3.90 -4.97
N THR A 55 -4.46 -4.94 -4.96
CA THR A 55 -4.29 -5.80 -3.78
C THR A 55 -3.79 -4.99 -2.58
N ALA A 56 -2.77 -4.16 -2.76
CA ALA A 56 -2.24 -3.32 -1.69
C ALA A 56 -3.31 -2.37 -1.12
N SER A 57 -4.08 -1.70 -2.00
CA SER A 57 -5.20 -0.82 -1.61
C SER A 57 -6.22 -1.55 -0.72
N ALA A 58 -6.61 -2.77 -1.10
CA ALA A 58 -7.55 -3.57 -0.32
C ALA A 58 -7.01 -3.91 1.07
N ILE A 59 -5.71 -4.23 1.19
CA ILE A 59 -5.05 -4.52 2.47
C ILE A 59 -5.02 -3.25 3.35
N VAL A 60 -4.63 -2.09 2.79
CA VAL A 60 -4.60 -0.82 3.53
C VAL A 60 -6.00 -0.42 4.01
N GLU A 61 -7.02 -0.55 3.16
CA GLU A 61 -8.40 -0.26 3.54
C GLU A 61 -8.93 -1.19 4.63
N ALA A 62 -8.60 -2.48 4.57
CA ALA A 62 -8.94 -3.44 5.61
C ALA A 62 -8.25 -3.10 6.94
N ALA A 63 -6.99 -2.65 6.89
CA ALA A 63 -6.25 -2.21 8.06
C ALA A 63 -6.85 -0.95 8.68
N LEU A 64 -7.18 0.06 7.86
CA LEU A 64 -7.82 1.30 8.32
C LEU A 64 -9.21 1.08 8.95
N LYS A 65 -9.97 0.09 8.47
CA LYS A 65 -11.30 -0.24 9.01
C LYS A 65 -11.22 -0.95 10.36
N ARG A 66 -10.11 -1.61 10.68
CA ARG A 66 -9.92 -2.32 11.94
C ARG A 66 -9.53 -1.32 13.03
N LYS A 67 -10.24 -1.39 14.17
CA LYS A 67 -10.07 -0.46 15.31
C LYS A 67 -9.34 -1.08 16.51
N GLU A 68 -8.96 -2.35 16.40
CA GLU A 68 -8.39 -3.13 17.48
C GLU A 68 -7.23 -4.00 16.98
N SER A 69 -6.30 -4.30 17.88
CA SER A 69 -5.17 -5.18 17.60
C SER A 69 -5.61 -6.65 17.68
N LEU A 70 -5.21 -7.46 16.70
CA LEU A 70 -5.45 -8.91 16.67
C LEU A 70 -4.30 -9.65 15.97
N GLY A 71 -3.63 -10.54 16.70
CA GLY A 71 -2.51 -11.31 16.17
C GLY A 71 -1.38 -10.42 15.65
N THR A 72 -0.95 -10.65 14.41
CA THR A 72 0.09 -9.85 13.73
C THR A 72 -0.40 -8.48 13.27
N HIS A 73 -1.67 -8.15 13.51
CA HIS A 73 -2.22 -6.82 13.29
C HIS A 73 -2.18 -6.01 14.58
N TYR A 74 -1.11 -5.24 14.78
CA TYR A 74 -0.94 -4.36 15.93
C TYR A 74 -1.14 -2.89 15.53
N ILE A 75 -2.07 -2.22 16.18
CA ILE A 75 -2.32 -0.78 16.06
C ILE A 75 -1.71 -0.10 17.30
N GLU A 76 -0.82 0.86 17.06
CA GLU A 76 -0.27 1.75 18.08
C GLU A 76 -1.16 2.98 18.32
#